data_AF-A0A661QPT0-F1
#
_entry.id   AF-A0A661QPT0-F1
#
_cell.length_a   1.000
_cell.length_b   1.000
_cell.length_c   1.000
_cell.angle_alpha   90.00
_cell.angle_beta   90.00
_cell.angle_gamma   90.00
#
_symmetry.space_group_name_H-M   'P 1'
#
loop_
_entity.id
_entity.type
_entity.pdbx_description
1 polymer ?
#
loop_
_entity_poly.entity_id
_entity_poly.type
_entity_poly.pdbx_seq_one_letter_code
_entity_poly.pdbx_strand_id
1 'polypeptide(L)'
;KIIPFTDQVKKDLDTVKDQVWLLYEGLKKYKENPNSKDKKRLEDMFNQIFTTKTFSATLNAALKRIYNNKSELLLVLDCPDICRRESFT
;
A
#
# COMPACT_ATOMS: atom_id res chain seq x y z
N LYS A 1 -3.65 -20.11 27.53
CA LYS A 1 -4.59 -20.34 26.41
C LYS A 1 -4.40 -19.21 25.41
N ILE A 2 -3.58 -19.45 24.38
CA ILE A 2 -3.25 -18.44 23.38
C ILE A 2 -4.43 -18.38 22.42
N ILE A 3 -5.00 -17.20 22.22
CA ILE A 3 -6.24 -17.01 21.48
C ILE A 3 -5.87 -17.17 19.99
N PRO A 4 -6.33 -18.23 19.28
CA PRO A 4 -5.96 -18.47 17.88
C PRO A 4 -6.42 -17.34 16.95
N PHE A 5 -7.40 -16.55 17.39
CA PHE A 5 -7.91 -15.38 16.68
C PHE A 5 -6.83 -14.30 16.44
N THR A 6 -5.87 -14.15 17.36
CA THR A 6 -4.82 -13.13 17.23
C THR A 6 -3.69 -13.60 16.31
N ASP A 7 -3.42 -14.89 16.24
CA ASP A 7 -2.33 -15.44 15.42
C ASP A 7 -2.67 -15.35 13.92
N GLN A 8 -3.91 -15.66 13.57
CA GLN A 8 -4.40 -15.49 12.19
C GLN A 8 -4.38 -14.02 11.76
N VAL A 9 -4.78 -13.10 12.66
CA VAL A 9 -4.73 -11.66 12.41
C VAL A 9 -3.29 -11.16 12.23
N LYS A 10 -2.33 -11.68 13.01
CA LYS A 10 -0.91 -11.34 12.86
C LYS A 10 -0.36 -11.82 11.52
N LYS A 11 -0.69 -13.04 11.10
CA LYS A 11 -0.24 -13.60 9.82
C LYS A 11 -0.79 -12.81 8.62
N ASP A 12 -2.06 -12.41 8.73
CA ASP A 12 -2.72 -11.57 7.73
C ASP A 12 -2.08 -10.18 7.66
N LEU A 13 -1.81 -9.56 8.81
CA LEU A 13 -1.07 -8.29 8.92
C LEU A 13 0.32 -8.37 8.28
N ASP A 14 1.07 -9.44 8.57
CA ASP A 14 2.43 -9.64 8.04
C ASP A 14 2.41 -9.78 6.51
N THR A 15 1.46 -10.55 5.99
CA THR A 15 1.24 -10.73 4.55
C THR A 15 0.87 -9.40 3.87
N VAL A 16 0.00 -8.61 4.48
CA VAL A 16 -0.38 -7.29 3.97
C VAL A 16 0.81 -6.33 4.01
N LYS A 17 1.59 -6.34 5.09
CA LYS A 17 2.79 -5.51 5.22
C LYS A 17 3.82 -5.81 4.15
N ASP A 18 4.09 -7.09 3.88
CA ASP A 18 5.04 -7.50 2.85
C ASP A 18 4.58 -7.01 1.47
N GLN A 19 3.29 -7.17 1.15
CA GLN A 19 2.75 -6.67 -0.11
C GLN A 19 2.81 -5.14 -0.23
N VAL A 20 2.51 -4.41 0.86
CA VAL A 20 2.66 -2.94 0.90
C VAL A 20 4.12 -2.54 0.70
N TRP A 21 5.06 -3.30 1.26
CA TRP A 21 6.49 -3.06 1.09
C TRP A 21 6.91 -3.25 -0.38
N LEU A 22 6.48 -4.35 -1.02
CA LEU A 22 6.72 -4.61 -2.44
C LEU A 22 6.17 -3.51 -3.34
N LEU A 23 4.98 -3.00 -3.01
CA LEU A 23 4.38 -1.85 -3.70
C LEU A 23 5.25 -0.59 -3.54
N TYR A 24 5.73 -0.29 -2.32
CA TYR A 24 6.59 0.86 -2.06
C TYR A 24 7.94 0.76 -2.79
N GLU A 25 8.53 -0.43 -2.82
CA GLU A 25 9.76 -0.67 -3.58
C GLU A 25 9.55 -0.45 -5.09
N GLY A 26 8.42 -0.92 -5.61
CA GLY A 26 7.99 -0.68 -6.98
C GLY A 26 7.76 0.81 -7.28
N LEU A 27 7.16 1.55 -6.34
CA LEU A 27 7.00 3.01 -6.43
C LEU A 27 8.35 3.74 -6.47
N LYS A 28 9.31 3.30 -5.66
CA LYS A 28 10.67 3.87 -5.63
C LYS A 28 11.37 3.66 -6.98
N LYS A 29 11.30 2.45 -7.54
CA LYS A 29 11.83 2.13 -8.87
C LYS A 29 11.12 2.92 -9.98
N TYR A 30 9.81 3.07 -9.89
CA TYR A 30 9.04 3.89 -10.82
C TYR A 30 9.48 5.36 -10.79
N LYS A 31 9.81 5.90 -9.60
CA LYS A 31 10.33 7.27 -9.47
C LYS A 31 11.67 7.46 -10.18
N GLU A 32 12.50 6.42 -10.24
CA GLU A 32 13.78 6.45 -10.96
C GLU A 32 13.58 6.33 -12.48
N ASN A 33 12.62 5.51 -12.92
CA ASN A 33 12.29 5.35 -14.34
C ASN A 33 10.77 5.24 -14.54
N PRO A 34 10.06 6.37 -14.71
CA PRO A 34 8.62 6.38 -14.81
C PRO A 34 8.18 5.75 -16.14
N ASN A 35 7.42 4.66 -16.04
CA ASN A 35 6.95 3.90 -17.19
C ASN A 35 5.46 3.58 -17.08
N SER A 36 4.67 3.95 -18.09
CA SER A 36 3.21 3.78 -18.06
C SER A 36 2.75 2.34 -17.83
N LYS A 37 3.54 1.33 -18.23
CA LYS A 37 3.26 -0.08 -17.93
C LYS A 37 3.39 -0.39 -16.45
N ASP A 38 4.46 0.10 -15.81
CA ASP A 38 4.70 -0.07 -14.38
C ASP A 38 3.68 0.71 -13.54
N LYS A 39 3.26 1.91 -13.98
CA LYS A 39 2.17 2.67 -13.36
C LYS A 39 0.92 1.80 -13.19
N LYS A 40 0.44 1.21 -14.30
CA LYS A 40 -0.75 0.36 -14.29
C LYS A 40 -0.59 -0.89 -13.43
N ARG A 41 0.61 -1.50 -13.43
CA ARG A 41 0.91 -2.66 -12.57
C ARG A 41 0.88 -2.29 -11.09
N LEU A 42 1.48 -1.17 -10.70
CA LEU A 42 1.46 -0.67 -9.33
C LEU A 42 0.05 -0.30 -8.88
N GLU A 43 -0.76 0.28 -9.77
CA GLU A 43 -2.18 0.57 -9.51
C GLU A 43 -3.00 -0.70 -9.24
N ASP A 44 -2.76 -1.75 -10.02
CA ASP A 44 -3.46 -3.03 -9.87
C ASP A 44 -3.05 -3.73 -8.57
N MET A 45 -1.74 -3.79 -8.29
CA MET A 45 -1.20 -4.29 -7.02
C MET A 45 -1.77 -3.51 -5.83
N PHE A 46 -1.80 -2.18 -5.90
CA PHE A 46 -2.41 -1.34 -4.87
C PHE A 46 -3.88 -1.73 -4.67
N ASN A 47 -4.67 -1.77 -5.74
CA ASN A 47 -6.07 -2.16 -5.65
C ASN A 47 -6.23 -3.52 -4.97
N GLN A 48 -5.48 -4.54 -5.38
CA GLN A 48 -5.56 -5.88 -4.78
C GLN A 48 -5.24 -5.85 -3.28
N ILE A 49 -4.15 -5.21 -2.88
CA ILE A 49 -3.72 -5.17 -1.46
C ILE A 49 -4.77 -4.48 -0.60
N PHE A 50 -5.24 -3.31 -1.03
CA PHE A 50 -6.13 -2.48 -0.24
C PHE A 50 -7.61 -2.87 -0.35
N THR A 51 -7.98 -3.72 -1.31
CA THR A 51 -9.32 -4.36 -1.35
C THR A 51 -9.35 -5.74 -0.70
N THR A 52 -8.19 -6.29 -0.31
CA THR A 52 -8.12 -7.56 0.41
C THR A 52 -8.86 -7.44 1.74
N LYS A 53 -9.83 -8.32 1.97
CA LYS A 53 -10.58 -8.40 3.22
C LYS A 53 -9.86 -9.32 4.19
N THR A 54 -9.48 -8.76 5.32
CA THR A 54 -8.75 -9.43 6.40
C THR A 54 -9.72 -9.77 7.53
N PHE A 55 -9.33 -10.67 8.44
CA PHE A 55 -10.13 -11.00 9.63
C PHE A 55 -10.15 -9.87 10.69
N SER A 56 -9.34 -8.81 10.51
CA SER A 56 -9.24 -7.70 11.44
C SER A 56 -10.01 -6.49 10.93
N ALA A 57 -11.09 -6.12 11.64
CA ALA A 57 -11.87 -4.93 11.33
C ALA A 57 -11.02 -3.64 11.35
N THR A 58 -10.07 -3.56 12.28
CA THR A 58 -9.13 -2.43 12.39
C THR A 58 -8.20 -2.36 11.17
N LEU A 59 -7.69 -3.51 10.70
CA LEU A 59 -6.84 -3.57 9.51
C LEU A 59 -7.64 -3.18 8.26
N ASN A 60 -8.86 -3.71 8.10
CA ASN A 60 -9.73 -3.33 7.00
C ASN A 60 -10.06 -1.83 6.99
N ALA A 61 -10.28 -1.22 8.16
CA ALA A 61 -10.52 0.22 8.27
C ALA A 61 -9.27 1.04 7.88
N ALA A 62 -8.08 0.61 8.31
CA ALA A 62 -6.82 1.24 7.93
C ALA A 62 -6.56 1.12 6.42
N LEU A 63 -6.74 -0.08 5.84
CA LEU A 63 -6.62 -0.33 4.41
C LEU A 63 -7.59 0.56 3.62
N LYS A 64 -8.84 0.68 4.06
CA LYS A 64 -9.83 1.55 3.42
C LYS A 64 -9.44 3.03 3.46
N ARG A 65 -8.87 3.50 4.57
CA ARG A 65 -8.40 4.89 4.70
C ARG A 65 -7.27 5.18 3.73
N ILE A 66 -6.32 4.27 3.59
CA ILE A 66 -5.21 4.39 2.62
C ILE A 66 -5.73 4.28 1.19
N TYR A 67 -6.67 3.36 0.92
CA TYR A 67 -7.36 3.25 -0.36
C TYR A 67 -8.04 4.56 -0.76
N ASN A 68 -8.65 5.26 0.20
CA ASN A 68 -9.27 6.55 -0.07
C ASN A 68 -8.24 7.63 -0.43
N ASN A 69 -7.02 7.52 0.10
CA ASN A 69 -5.88 8.36 -0.26
C ASN A 69 -5.13 7.85 -1.51
N LYS A 70 -5.66 6.85 -2.23
CA LYS A 70 -5.06 6.34 -3.47
C LYS A 70 -4.80 7.47 -4.45
N SER A 71 -5.71 8.43 -4.60
CA SER A 71 -5.54 9.56 -5.51
C SER A 71 -4.30 10.40 -5.18
N GLU A 72 -3.97 10.58 -3.90
CA GLU A 72 -2.74 11.26 -3.44
C GLU A 72 -1.49 10.43 -3.75
N LEU A 73 -1.57 9.10 -3.59
CA LEU A 73 -0.46 8.20 -3.93
C LEU A 73 -0.25 8.10 -5.46
N LEU A 74 -1.32 8.17 -6.25
CA LEU A 74 -1.25 8.25 -7.71
C LEU A 74 -0.76 9.61 -8.18
N LEU A 75 -1.04 10.69 -7.44
CA LEU A 75 -0.44 12.00 -7.69
C LEU A 75 1.08 11.96 -7.52
N VAL A 76 1.62 11.19 -6.57
CA VAL A 76 3.07 10.94 -6.45
C VAL A 76 3.65 10.28 -7.70
N LEU A 77 2.88 9.45 -8.42
CA LEU A 77 3.30 8.86 -9.71
C LEU A 77 3.29 9.91 -10.84
N ASP A 78 2.37 10.88 -10.79
CA ASP A 78 2.17 11.87 -11.86
C ASP A 78 3.09 13.08 -11.73
N CYS A 79 3.42 13.48 -10.49
CA CYS A 79 4.26 14.63 -10.18
C CYS A 79 5.26 14.26 -9.06
N PRO A 80 6.45 13.69 -9.40
CA PRO A 80 7.44 13.28 -8.41
C PRO A 80 8.04 14.44 -7.60
N ASP A 81 7.80 15.69 -8.00
CA ASP A 81 8.33 16.90 -7.36
C ASP A 81 7.62 17.24 -6.04
N ILE A 82 6.32 16.94 -5.90
CA ILE A 82 5.54 17.22 -4.68
C ILE A 82 6.04 16.36 -3.50
N CYS A 83 6.47 15.13 -3.79
CA CYS A 83 7.02 14.20 -2.80
C CYS A 83 8.37 14.64 -2.20
N ARG A 84 9.08 15.59 -2.84
CA ARG A 84 10.38 16.05 -2.31
C ARG A 84 10.20 16.98 -1.10
N ARG A 85 9.03 17.60 -0.89
CA ARG A 85 8.93 18.75 0.02
C ARG A 85 8.43 18.44 1.44
N GLU A 86 7.81 17.29 1.69
CA GLU A 86 7.25 16.99 3.02
C GLU A 86 7.91 15.73 3.59
N SER A 87 9.23 15.80 3.78
CA SER A 87 9.91 14.86 4.67
C SER A 87 9.51 15.23 6.09
N PHE A 88 8.76 14.34 6.74
CA PHE A 88 8.76 14.09 8.18
C PHE A 88 9.34 15.25 9.02
N THR A 89 8.48 16.17 9.45
CA THR A 89 8.73 16.99 10.64
C THR A 89 7.69 16.61 11.68
#